data_AF-A0A843LJS8-F1
#
_entry.id   AF-A0A843LJS8-F1
#
_cell.length_a   1.000
_cell.length_b   1.000
_cell.length_c   1.000
_cell.angle_alpha   90.00
_cell.angle_beta   90.00
_cell.angle_gamma   90.00
#
_symmetry.space_group_name_H-M   'P 1'
#
loop_
_entity.id
_entity.type
_entity.pdbx_description
1 polymer ?
#
loop_
_entity_poly.entity_id
_entity_poly.type
_entity_poly.pdbx_seq_one_letter_code
_entity_poly.pdbx_strand_id
1 'polypeptide(L)'
;MRVKFRKGMQRKFLENAVDKLSSPSLRRLKQYGLKVNYQTLKSYFNENRTLPEDFFLDICTLIKINPSSLKVRYLKEHWGQSKGGKK
;
A
#
# COMPACT_ATOMS: atom_id res chain seq x y z
N MET A 1 -5.10 -9.99 -5.66
CA MET A 1 -3.94 -10.44 -4.83
C MET A 1 -3.57 -9.38 -3.77
N ARG A 2 -2.87 -9.75 -2.68
CA ARG A 2 -2.39 -8.80 -1.64
C ARG A 2 -0.86 -8.83 -1.53
N VAL A 3 -0.26 -7.70 -1.19
CA VAL A 3 1.19 -7.55 -0.99
C VAL A 3 1.46 -7.32 0.50
N LYS A 4 2.30 -8.18 1.08
CA LYS A 4 2.72 -8.11 2.47
C LYS A 4 4.20 -7.75 2.56
N PHE A 5 4.47 -6.64 3.23
CA PHE A 5 5.82 -6.20 3.57
C PHE A 5 6.28 -6.83 4.89
N ARG A 6 7.58 -6.78 5.15
CA ARG A 6 8.10 -6.98 6.51
C ARG A 6 7.64 -5.81 7.40
N LYS A 7 7.46 -6.05 8.70
CA LYS A 7 7.08 -5.02 9.67
C LYS A 7 8.04 -3.82 9.59
N GLY A 8 7.49 -2.62 9.52
CA GLY A 8 8.19 -1.35 9.33
C GLY A 8 8.48 -1.00 7.86
N MET A 9 8.49 -1.96 6.94
CA MET A 9 8.87 -1.71 5.54
C MET A 9 7.72 -1.16 4.70
N GLN A 10 6.47 -1.44 5.07
CA GLN A 10 5.31 -0.86 4.37
C GLN A 10 5.24 0.64 4.63
N ARG A 11 5.46 1.05 5.88
CA ARG A 11 5.54 2.46 6.25
C ARG A 11 6.67 3.16 5.51
N LYS A 12 7.88 2.62 5.58
CA LYS A 12 9.05 3.18 4.87
C LYS A 12 8.84 3.28 3.37
N PHE A 13 8.18 2.30 2.76
CA PHE A 13 7.81 2.35 1.34
C PHE A 13 6.90 3.54 1.04
N LEU A 14 5.86 3.76 1.86
CA LEU A 14 4.94 4.88 1.69
C LEU A 14 5.61 6.24 2.01
N GLU A 15 6.50 6.30 3.00
CA GLU A 15 7.30 7.50 3.31
C GLU A 15 8.20 7.86 2.12
N ASN A 16 8.93 6.89 1.58
CA ASN A 16 9.74 7.07 0.38
C ASN A 16 8.89 7.49 -0.83
N ALA A 17 7.65 6.99 -0.92
CA ALA A 17 6.76 7.41 -1.99
C ALA A 17 6.32 8.88 -1.85
N VAL A 18 6.02 9.30 -0.63
CA VAL A 18 5.67 10.69 -0.29
C VAL A 18 6.85 11.63 -0.58
N ASP A 19 8.06 11.22 -0.19
CA ASP A 19 9.31 11.97 -0.41
C ASP A 19 9.63 12.13 -1.90
N LYS A 20 9.65 11.03 -2.66
CA LYS A 20 9.91 11.04 -4.12
C LYS A 20 8.90 11.83 -4.92
N LEU A 21 7.64 11.85 -4.48
CA LEU A 21 6.57 12.61 -5.14
C LEU A 21 6.52 14.07 -4.66
N SER A 22 7.50 14.52 -3.88
CA SER A 22 7.55 15.85 -3.26
C SER A 22 6.21 16.24 -2.63
N SER A 23 5.53 15.24 -2.07
CA SER A 23 4.20 15.39 -1.50
C SER A 23 4.37 15.70 -0.02
N PRO A 24 3.86 16.81 0.52
CA PRO A 24 4.00 17.11 1.94
C PRO A 24 3.17 16.16 2.84
N SER A 25 2.31 15.31 2.28
CA SER A 25 1.51 14.37 3.06
C SER A 25 1.02 13.16 2.26
N LEU A 26 0.69 12.08 2.98
CA LEU A 26 -0.04 10.91 2.46
C LEU A 26 -1.35 11.29 1.76
N ARG A 27 -2.03 12.36 2.22
CA ARG A 27 -3.30 12.80 1.65
C ARG A 27 -3.16 13.29 0.22
N ARG A 28 -2.03 13.94 -0.09
CA ARG A 28 -1.66 14.37 -1.44
C ARG A 28 -1.14 13.23 -2.32
N LEU A 29 -1.10 11.97 -1.86
CA LEU A 29 -0.94 10.87 -2.81
C LEU A 29 -2.17 10.71 -3.72
N LYS A 30 -3.34 11.21 -3.29
CA LYS A 30 -4.59 11.14 -4.08
C LYS A 30 -4.58 11.96 -5.38
N GLN A 31 -3.81 13.05 -5.45
CA GLN A 31 -3.70 13.86 -6.69
C GLN A 31 -2.99 13.11 -7.81
N TYR A 32 -2.23 12.06 -7.51
CA TYR A 32 -1.54 11.23 -8.50
C TYR A 32 -2.44 10.10 -9.06
N GLY A 33 -3.76 10.22 -8.95
CA GLY A 33 -4.72 9.27 -9.51
C GLY A 33 -4.99 8.03 -8.65
N LEU A 34 -4.43 7.96 -7.42
CA LEU A 34 -4.65 6.83 -6.53
C LEU A 34 -6.11 6.79 -6.04
N LYS A 35 -6.84 5.72 -6.38
CA LYS A 35 -8.25 5.48 -6.03
C LYS A 35 -8.45 5.00 -4.59
N VAL A 36 -7.65 5.50 -3.63
CA VAL A 36 -7.70 5.09 -2.23
C VAL A 36 -8.07 6.28 -1.34
N ASN A 37 -9.00 6.07 -0.41
CA ASN A 37 -9.39 7.11 0.53
C ASN A 37 -8.31 7.30 1.62
N TYR A 38 -8.32 8.47 2.27
CA TYR A 38 -7.30 8.82 3.27
C TYR A 38 -7.28 7.88 4.48
N GLN A 39 -8.45 7.42 4.95
CA GLN A 39 -8.52 6.48 6.08
C GLN A 39 -7.83 5.15 5.77
N THR A 40 -8.02 4.65 4.54
CA THR A 40 -7.40 3.43 4.05
C THR A 40 -5.89 3.62 3.88
N LEU A 41 -5.46 4.76 3.32
CA LEU A 41 -4.04 5.13 3.27
C LEU A 41 -3.39 5.16 4.66
N LYS A 42 -4.07 5.75 5.66
CA LYS A 42 -3.59 5.76 7.05
C LYS A 42 -3.50 4.35 7.62
N SER A 43 -4.47 3.49 7.32
CA SER A 43 -4.43 2.08 7.72
C SER A 43 -3.26 1.32 7.09
N TYR A 44 -2.91 1.63 5.83
CA TYR A 44 -1.73 1.08 5.18
C TYR A 44 -0.44 1.63 5.77
N PHE A 45 -0.38 2.93 6.04
CA PHE A 45 0.78 3.57 6.68
C PHE A 45 1.08 3.03 8.08
N ASN A 46 0.02 2.75 8.84
CA ASN A 46 0.13 2.13 10.16
C ASN A 46 0.41 0.62 10.09
N GLU A 47 0.45 0.02 8.90
CA GLU A 47 0.64 -1.42 8.66
C GLU A 47 -0.48 -2.29 9.25
N ASN A 48 -1.65 -1.70 9.52
CA ASN A 48 -2.83 -2.40 10.03
C ASN A 48 -3.48 -3.28 8.94
N ARG A 49 -3.23 -2.97 7.66
CA ARG A 49 -3.74 -3.69 6.49
C ARG A 49 -2.62 -3.91 5.48
N THR A 50 -2.66 -5.04 4.79
CA THR A 50 -1.81 -5.33 3.64
C THR A 50 -2.26 -4.51 2.42
N LEU A 51 -1.31 -4.21 1.53
CA LEU A 51 -1.60 -3.46 0.32
C LEU A 51 -2.31 -4.35 -0.71
N PRO A 52 -3.30 -3.83 -1.45
CA PRO A 52 -3.68 -4.40 -2.74
C PRO A 52 -2.47 -4.41 -3.67
N GLU A 53 -2.35 -5.43 -4.51
CA GLU A 53 -1.27 -5.50 -5.51
C GLU A 53 -1.33 -4.33 -6.50
N ASP A 54 -2.50 -4.02 -7.05
CA ASP A 54 -2.67 -2.92 -8.00
C ASP A 54 -2.17 -1.59 -7.40
N PHE A 55 -2.57 -1.32 -6.16
CA PHE A 55 -2.13 -0.11 -5.45
C PHE A 55 -0.62 -0.06 -5.20
N PHE A 56 0.00 -1.21 -4.90
CA PHE A 56 1.44 -1.30 -4.75
C PHE A 56 2.17 -1.03 -6.07
N LEU A 57 1.68 -1.60 -7.18
CA LEU A 57 2.23 -1.39 -8.52
C LEU A 57 2.03 0.05 -9.01
N ASP A 58 0.88 0.66 -8.74
CA ASP A 58 0.60 2.06 -9.04
C ASP A 58 1.65 2.97 -8.38
N ILE A 59 1.90 2.77 -7.07
CA ILE A 59 2.93 3.54 -6.36
C ILE A 59 4.32 3.28 -6.95
N CYS A 60 4.69 2.01 -7.20
CA CYS A 60 5.99 1.68 -7.80
C CYS A 60 6.21 2.39 -9.14
N THR A 61 5.16 2.45 -9.96
CA THR A 61 5.14 3.14 -11.24
C THR A 61 5.34 4.65 -11.05
N LEU A 62 4.59 5.26 -10.13
CA LEU A 62 4.67 6.70 -9.83
C LEU A 62 6.09 7.12 -9.37
N ILE A 63 6.73 6.29 -8.55
CA ILE A 63 8.04 6.62 -7.94
C ILE A 63 9.23 6.00 -8.68
N LYS A 64 8.96 5.38 -9.83
CA LYS A 64 9.92 4.72 -10.72
C LYS A 64 10.82 3.73 -9.97
N ILE A 65 10.21 2.84 -9.18
CA ILE A 65 10.90 1.75 -8.48
C ILE A 65 10.47 0.41 -9.08
N ASN A 66 11.44 -0.49 -9.28
CA ASN A 66 11.13 -1.84 -9.72
C ASN A 66 10.52 -2.63 -8.55
N PRO A 67 9.27 -3.15 -8.66
CA PRO A 67 8.66 -3.93 -7.58
C PRO A 67 9.46 -5.18 -7.21
N SER A 68 10.21 -5.78 -8.16
CA SER A 68 11.06 -6.95 -7.91
C SER A 68 12.27 -6.65 -7.01
N SER A 69 12.69 -5.39 -6.89
CA SER A 69 13.76 -5.01 -5.96
C SER A 69 13.27 -4.92 -4.51
N LEU A 70 11.95 -4.91 -4.28
CA LEU A 70 11.35 -4.83 -2.95
C LEU A 70 11.13 -6.24 -2.40
N LYS A 71 11.60 -6.48 -1.16
CA LYS A 71 11.40 -7.74 -0.44
C LYS A 71 9.97 -7.83 0.10
N VAL A 72 9.02 -8.14 -0.78
CA VAL A 72 7.59 -8.32 -0.45
C VAL A 72 7.14 -9.76 -0.66
N ARG A 73 6.07 -10.16 0.03
CA ARG A 73 5.39 -11.44 -0.16
C ARG A 73 4.02 -11.21 -0.78
N TYR A 74 3.72 -11.91 -1.86
CA TYR A 74 2.39 -11.92 -2.45
C TYR A 74 1.52 -12.96 -1.75
N LEU A 75 0.32 -12.55 -1.35
CA LEU A 75 -0.68 -13.38 -0.67
C LEU A 75 -1.89 -13.52 -1.59
N LYS A 76 -2.33 -14.76 -1.81
CA LYS A 76 -3.57 -15.04 -2.55
C LYS A 76 -4.79 -14.51 -1.78
N GLU A 77 -5.82 -14.17 -2.55
CA GLU A 77 -6.92 -13.26 -2.21
C GLU A 77 -7.81 -13.68 -1.02
N HIS A 78 -7.73 -14.93 -0.58
CA HIS A 78 -8.55 -15.48 0.51
C HIS A 78 -7.99 -15.22 1.93
N TRP A 79 -6.84 -14.54 2.05
CA TRP A 79 -6.30 -14.14 3.36
C TRP A 79 -7.05 -12.93 3.91
N GLY A 80 -8.10 -13.18 4.70
CA GLY A 80 -8.76 -12.15 5.51
C GLY A 80 -10.26 -11.96 5.30
N GLN A 81 -10.93 -12.80 4.47
CA GLN A 81 -12.37 -12.97 4.65
C GLN A 81 -12.60 -13.79 5.92
N SER A 82 -12.71 -13.10 7.06
CA SER A 82 -13.50 -13.62 8.16
C SER A 82 -14.90 -13.84 7.58
N LYS A 83 -15.42 -15.07 7.62
CA LYS A 83 -16.84 -15.36 7.32
C LYS A 83 -17.67 -14.36 8.12
N GLY A 84 -18.19 -13.32 7.45
CA GLY A 84 -19.08 -12.35 8.08
C GLY A 84 -20.22 -13.12 8.71
N GLY A 85 -20.49 -12.84 9.99
CA GLY A 85 -21.37 -13.63 10.84
C GLY A 85 -22.69 -13.95 10.15
N LYS A 86 -23.08 -15.23 10.19
CA LYS A 86 -24.49 -15.60 10.00
C LYS A 86 -25.28 -14.89 11.09
N LYS A 87 -26.22 -14.05 10.66
CA LYS A 87 -27.34 -13.61 11.48
C LYS A 87 -28.25 -14.80 11.74
#